data_AF-A0A3C1D8Y4-F1
#
_entry.id   AF-A0A3C1D8Y4-F1
#
_cell.length_a   1.000
_cell.length_b   1.000
_cell.length_c   1.000
_cell.angle_alpha   90.00
_cell.angle_beta   90.00
_cell.angle_gamma   90.00
#
_symmetry.space_group_name_H-M   'P 1'
#
loop_
_entity.id
_entity.type
_entity.pdbx_description
1 polymer ?
#
loop_
_entity_poly.entity_id
_entity_poly.type
_entity_poly.pdbx_seq_one_letter_code
_entity_poly.pdbx_strand_id
1 'polypeptide(L)'
;MVPSIMAGIFIFAILVGGVCVGASSADANDEAARMGLLDFGVAHVDADAASVAPSEPAGEMVYREPSLLASPSIRTITAGMQMLDERDRRAAERIARLDATVLDRVAAQKAMQGVYTSSADNAGASEYDLPAVDWSVGRAAFVKEWGERIDAYLAKSHLEGYGPVFAEAAWINGVDPRWSPAISNTESGKGSACIRAHNAWGWGAADSNPAALAAEWPSWEAAINAHVAGLAAIYGYSLTYEAAGTYCPPNQDRWYHATLAEMASI
;
A
#
# COMPACT_ATOMS: atom_id res chain seq x y z
N MET A 1 -18.89 -33.20 -53.57
CA MET A 1 -19.04 -31.81 -53.11
C MET A 1 -18.76 -31.80 -51.62
N VAL A 2 -17.61 -31.28 -51.22
CA VAL A 2 -17.20 -31.09 -49.82
C VAL A 2 -17.01 -29.59 -49.65
N PRO A 3 -17.63 -28.93 -48.66
CA PRO A 3 -17.22 -27.59 -48.28
C PRO A 3 -16.29 -27.64 -47.08
N SER A 4 -15.15 -26.98 -47.28
CA SER A 4 -14.08 -26.71 -46.32
C SER A 4 -14.21 -25.28 -45.80
N ILE A 5 -13.91 -25.12 -44.51
CA ILE A 5 -13.28 -23.95 -43.83
C ILE A 5 -14.12 -22.68 -43.63
N MET A 6 -14.37 -22.31 -42.37
CA MET A 6 -13.68 -21.17 -41.71
C MET A 6 -13.95 -21.13 -40.21
N ALA A 7 -12.88 -21.29 -39.43
CA ALA A 7 -12.82 -20.99 -38.01
C ALA A 7 -12.66 -19.47 -37.84
N GLY A 8 -13.64 -18.82 -37.21
CA GLY A 8 -13.57 -17.42 -36.82
C GLY A 8 -12.98 -17.29 -35.42
N ILE A 9 -11.70 -16.94 -35.34
CA ILE A 9 -11.05 -16.47 -34.10
C ILE A 9 -11.51 -15.02 -33.89
N PHE A 10 -12.39 -14.79 -32.92
CA PHE A 10 -12.73 -13.45 -32.46
C PHE A 10 -11.62 -12.96 -31.52
N ILE A 11 -10.70 -12.18 -32.07
CA ILE A 11 -9.75 -11.38 -31.27
C ILE A 11 -10.53 -10.20 -30.71
N PHE A 12 -10.83 -10.24 -29.41
CA PHE A 12 -11.36 -9.10 -28.68
C PHE A 12 -10.23 -8.08 -28.49
N ALA A 13 -10.21 -7.04 -29.33
CA ALA A 13 -9.29 -5.93 -29.17
C ALA A 13 -9.72 -5.12 -27.93
N ILE A 14 -8.99 -5.30 -26.82
CA ILE A 14 -9.10 -4.45 -25.64
C ILE A 14 -8.43 -3.12 -25.99
N LEU A 15 -9.25 -2.09 -26.20
CA LEU A 15 -8.79 -0.73 -26.40
C LEU A 15 -8.41 -0.15 -25.03
N VAL A 16 -7.15 -0.33 -24.65
CA VAL A 16 -6.52 0.29 -23.48
C VAL A 16 -6.28 1.77 -23.78
N GLY A 17 -6.61 2.65 -22.82
CA GLY A 17 -6.08 4.02 -22.80
C GLY A 17 -7.11 5.12 -22.66
N GLY A 18 -7.75 5.22 -21.49
CA GLY A 18 -8.26 6.49 -21.01
C GLY A 18 -7.42 6.87 -19.80
N VAL A 19 -6.37 7.68 -20.00
CA VAL A 19 -5.57 8.20 -18.89
C VAL A 19 -6.43 9.19 -18.11
N CYS A 20 -6.81 8.81 -16.89
CA CYS A 20 -7.55 9.63 -15.95
C CYS A 20 -6.58 10.54 -15.18
N VAL A 21 -6.90 11.83 -15.10
CA VAL A 21 -6.15 12.84 -14.35
C VAL A 21 -7.14 13.66 -13.55
N GLY A 22 -6.94 13.72 -12.23
CA GLY A 22 -7.62 14.65 -11.35
C GLY A 22 -7.20 16.09 -11.64
N ALA A 23 -8.15 16.93 -12.03
CA ALA A 23 -7.96 18.38 -12.07
C ALA A 23 -7.99 18.92 -10.63
N SER A 24 -6.86 19.37 -10.10
CA SER A 24 -6.84 20.21 -8.90
C SER A 24 -6.95 21.67 -9.33
N SER A 25 -8.03 22.34 -8.93
CA SER A 25 -8.13 23.78 -8.99
C SER A 25 -6.97 24.38 -8.17
N ALA A 26 -6.20 25.25 -8.82
CA ALA A 26 -5.08 25.98 -8.24
C ALA A 26 -5.53 26.70 -6.96
N ASP A 27 -4.98 26.28 -5.80
CA ASP A 27 -4.70 27.11 -4.60
C ASP A 27 -4.34 26.27 -3.34
N ALA A 28 -4.15 24.95 -3.43
CA ALA A 28 -3.69 24.12 -2.29
C ALA A 28 -2.28 23.49 -2.44
N ASN A 29 -1.56 23.79 -3.53
CA ASN A 29 -0.37 23.02 -3.95
C ASN A 29 0.97 23.39 -3.27
N ASP A 30 1.01 24.24 -2.25
CA ASP A 30 2.28 24.52 -1.53
C ASP A 30 2.48 23.65 -0.28
N GLU A 31 1.44 22.98 0.23
CA GLU A 31 1.53 22.29 1.53
C GLU A 31 1.65 20.75 1.40
N ALA A 32 1.04 20.14 0.38
CA ALA A 32 1.16 18.70 0.12
C ALA A 32 2.56 18.29 -0.38
N ALA A 33 3.25 19.17 -1.11
CA ALA A 33 4.62 18.94 -1.58
C ALA A 33 5.67 19.01 -0.45
N ARG A 34 5.33 19.53 0.74
CA ARG A 34 6.24 19.70 1.88
C ARG A 34 6.13 18.62 2.95
N MET A 35 5.09 17.77 2.90
CA MET A 35 4.99 16.63 3.83
C MET A 35 5.76 15.38 3.36
N GLY A 36 6.38 15.43 2.17
CA GLY A 36 7.23 14.39 1.62
C GLY A 36 8.71 14.49 2.02
N LEU A 37 9.02 14.62 3.32
CA LEU A 37 10.35 14.28 3.87
C LEU A 37 10.33 14.21 5.41
N LEU A 38 9.38 13.48 6.01
CA LEU A 38 9.56 13.04 7.39
C LEU A 38 10.25 11.68 7.38
N ASP A 39 11.57 11.77 7.58
CA ASP A 39 12.48 10.72 8.01
C ASP A 39 11.85 9.84 9.10
N PHE A 40 11.20 8.75 8.70
CA PHE A 40 10.93 7.62 9.59
C PHE A 40 12.20 6.79 9.63
N GLY A 41 13.14 7.23 10.48
CA GLY A 41 14.45 6.63 10.67
C GLY A 41 14.39 5.13 10.92
N VAL A 42 14.70 4.36 9.89
CA VAL A 42 15.29 3.03 10.03
C VAL A 42 16.79 3.25 10.04
N ALA A 43 17.40 3.20 11.23
CA ALA A 43 18.85 3.27 11.37
C ALA A 43 19.48 2.14 10.55
N HIS A 44 20.17 2.53 9.47
CA HIS A 44 21.06 1.65 8.74
C HIS A 44 22.25 1.33 9.64
N VAL A 45 22.55 0.05 9.80
CA VAL A 45 23.69 -0.41 10.60
C VAL A 45 24.92 -0.27 9.71
N ASP A 46 25.77 0.71 10.00
CA ASP A 46 27.05 0.88 9.32
C ASP A 46 27.96 -0.32 9.61
N ALA A 47 28.25 -1.09 8.56
CA ALA A 47 29.31 -2.09 8.57
C ALA A 47 30.62 -1.43 8.14
N ASP A 48 31.36 -0.88 9.11
CA ASP A 48 32.73 -0.41 8.88
C ASP A 48 33.67 -1.61 8.67
N ALA A 49 33.89 -1.96 7.39
CA ALA A 49 34.96 -2.84 6.97
C ALA A 49 36.26 -2.03 6.85
N ALA A 50 36.98 -1.89 7.97
CA ALA A 50 38.30 -1.29 7.99
C ALA A 50 39.36 -2.25 7.41
N SER A 51 39.94 -1.86 6.28
CA SER A 51 41.11 -2.46 5.65
C SER A 51 42.40 -2.12 6.39
N VAL A 52 43.13 -3.10 6.94
CA VAL A 52 44.59 -2.99 7.20
C VAL A 52 45.22 -4.40 7.15
N ALA A 53 46.12 -4.61 6.19
CA ALA A 53 47.24 -5.55 6.30
C ALA A 53 48.53 -4.72 6.46
N PRO A 54 49.55 -5.14 7.23
CA PRO A 54 50.59 -6.01 6.63
C PRO A 54 51.36 -6.97 7.58
N SER A 55 51.93 -8.01 6.95
CA SER A 55 53.23 -8.70 7.21
C SER A 55 53.57 -9.31 8.58
N GLU A 56 53.70 -10.65 8.61
CA GLU A 56 54.45 -11.41 9.64
C GLU A 56 55.97 -11.29 9.48
N PRO A 57 56.74 -11.51 10.57
CA PRO A 57 57.72 -12.59 10.50
C PRO A 57 57.73 -13.53 11.73
N ALA A 58 58.14 -14.77 11.46
CA ALA A 58 58.27 -15.87 12.40
C ALA A 58 59.24 -15.60 13.58
N GLY A 59 58.87 -16.06 14.77
CA GLY A 59 59.73 -16.04 15.96
C GLY A 59 59.10 -16.69 17.20
N GLU A 60 59.41 -17.97 17.39
CA GLU A 60 59.73 -18.68 18.65
C GLU A 60 58.80 -18.65 19.89
N MET A 61 58.50 -19.86 20.38
CA MET A 61 57.75 -20.22 21.59
C MET A 61 58.24 -19.52 22.88
N VAL A 62 57.31 -18.87 23.59
CA VAL A 62 57.32 -18.81 25.07
C VAL A 62 55.88 -18.96 25.58
N TYR A 63 55.63 -20.05 26.31
CA TYR A 63 54.41 -20.26 27.08
C TYR A 63 54.26 -19.19 28.16
N ARG A 64 53.18 -18.41 28.09
CA ARG A 64 52.58 -17.75 29.25
C ARG A 64 51.09 -17.69 28.99
N GLU A 65 50.31 -18.53 29.66
CA GLU A 65 48.86 -18.36 29.63
C GLU A 65 48.48 -17.10 30.41
N PRO A 66 47.90 -16.05 29.78
CA PRO A 66 47.07 -15.14 30.52
C PRO A 66 45.73 -15.83 30.77
N SER A 67 45.42 -16.08 32.04
CA SER A 67 44.09 -16.48 32.46
C SER A 67 43.07 -15.43 31.99
N LEU A 68 42.33 -15.72 30.92
CA LEU A 68 41.27 -14.87 30.37
C LEU A 68 39.90 -15.14 31.03
N LEU A 69 39.90 -15.70 32.24
CA LEU A 69 38.69 -15.88 33.06
C LEU A 69 38.50 -14.71 34.03
N ALA A 70 38.46 -13.50 33.49
CA ALA A 70 37.79 -12.38 34.13
C ALA A 70 36.70 -11.92 33.14
N SER A 71 35.60 -12.66 33.11
CA SER A 71 34.47 -12.45 32.20
C SER A 71 33.59 -11.28 32.68
N PRO A 72 33.55 -10.13 31.97
CA PRO A 72 32.40 -9.23 31.98
C PRO A 72 31.22 -9.76 31.15
N SER A 73 31.37 -10.92 30.49
CA SER A 73 30.44 -11.46 29.49
C SER A 73 29.01 -11.71 30.00
N ILE A 74 28.83 -12.20 31.23
CA ILE A 74 27.49 -12.54 31.75
C ILE A 74 26.66 -11.27 32.04
N ARG A 75 27.27 -10.23 32.62
CA ARG A 75 26.55 -8.97 32.95
C ARG A 75 26.16 -8.19 31.68
N THR A 76 27.00 -8.22 30.65
CA THR A 76 26.73 -7.56 29.37
C THR A 76 25.62 -8.28 28.58
N ILE A 77 25.57 -9.62 28.61
CA ILE A 77 24.50 -10.40 27.97
C ILE A 77 23.16 -10.12 28.67
N THR A 78 23.12 -10.13 30.01
CA THR A 78 21.87 -9.83 30.74
C THR A 78 21.35 -8.43 30.47
N ALA A 79 22.23 -7.41 30.41
CA ALA A 79 21.83 -6.04 30.06
C ALA A 79 21.31 -5.93 28.61
N GLY A 80 21.93 -6.64 27.67
CA GLY A 80 21.48 -6.71 26.27
C GLY A 80 20.09 -7.34 26.12
N MET A 81 19.82 -8.43 26.85
CA MET A 81 18.50 -9.09 26.85
C MET A 81 17.41 -8.18 27.42
N GLN A 82 17.69 -7.48 28.52
CA GLN A 82 16.74 -6.53 29.12
C GLN A 82 16.40 -5.36 28.17
N MET A 83 17.37 -4.90 27.37
CA MET A 83 17.14 -3.85 26.38
C MET A 83 16.29 -4.32 25.20
N LEU A 84 16.46 -5.57 24.77
CA LEU A 84 15.62 -6.17 23.72
C LEU A 84 14.17 -6.32 24.20
N ASP A 85 13.96 -6.83 25.41
CA ASP A 85 12.62 -6.97 25.99
C ASP A 85 11.90 -5.61 26.08
N GLU A 86 12.61 -4.57 26.51
CA GLU A 86 12.04 -3.21 26.57
C GLU A 86 11.78 -2.62 25.18
N ARG A 87 12.64 -2.89 24.19
CA ARG A 87 12.42 -2.45 22.81
C ARG A 87 11.17 -3.08 22.23
N ASP A 88 11.00 -4.39 22.44
CA ASP A 88 9.88 -5.15 21.92
C ASP A 88 8.58 -4.74 22.63
N ARG A 89 8.64 -4.50 23.95
CA ARG A 89 7.53 -3.90 24.72
C ARG A 89 7.13 -2.53 24.17
N ARG A 90 8.09 -1.63 23.93
CA ARG A 90 7.82 -0.32 23.32
C ARG A 90 7.25 -0.44 21.91
N ALA A 91 7.71 -1.40 21.11
CA ALA A 91 7.18 -1.65 19.77
C ALA A 91 5.71 -2.12 19.84
N ALA A 92 5.41 -3.06 20.73
CA ALA A 92 4.05 -3.53 20.98
C ALA A 92 3.13 -2.40 21.45
N GLU A 93 3.58 -1.55 22.37
CA GLU A 93 2.80 -0.40 22.83
C GLU A 93 2.54 0.62 21.71
N ARG A 94 3.51 0.87 20.83
CA ARG A 94 3.32 1.76 19.67
C ARG A 94 2.30 1.18 18.70
N ILE A 95 2.36 -0.12 18.44
CA ILE A 95 1.40 -0.82 17.58
C ILE A 95 -0.01 -0.74 18.19
N ALA A 96 -0.15 -1.02 19.49
CA ALA A 96 -1.44 -0.94 20.18
C ALA A 96 -2.05 0.47 20.14
N ARG A 97 -1.22 1.52 20.28
CA ARG A 97 -1.67 2.91 20.15
C ARG A 97 -2.12 3.25 18.72
N LEU A 98 -1.39 2.76 17.72
CA LEU A 98 -1.77 2.94 16.32
C LEU A 98 -3.10 2.23 16.02
N ASP A 99 -3.25 0.98 16.45
CA ASP A 99 -4.46 0.18 16.25
C ASP A 99 -5.68 0.83 16.91
N ALA A 100 -5.53 1.34 18.14
CA ALA A 100 -6.60 2.10 18.79
C ALA A 100 -7.00 3.35 17.99
N THR A 101 -6.01 4.09 17.48
CA THR A 101 -6.25 5.29 16.66
C THR A 101 -6.98 4.94 15.35
N VAL A 102 -6.62 3.83 14.70
CA VAL A 102 -7.30 3.33 13.50
C VAL A 102 -8.77 3.02 13.81
N LEU A 103 -9.04 2.29 14.89
CA LEU A 103 -10.39 1.91 15.27
C LEU A 103 -11.26 3.13 15.59
N ASP A 104 -10.71 4.15 16.27
CA ASP A 104 -11.41 5.41 16.53
C ASP A 104 -11.76 6.13 15.21
N ARG A 105 -10.84 6.18 14.25
CA ARG A 105 -11.09 6.78 12.92
C ARG A 105 -12.18 6.02 12.16
N VAL A 106 -12.10 4.69 12.14
CA VAL A 106 -13.11 3.83 11.51
C VAL A 106 -14.49 3.99 12.16
N ALA A 107 -14.56 4.12 13.48
CA ALA A 107 -15.81 4.36 14.19
C ALA A 107 -16.42 5.73 13.80
N ALA A 108 -15.61 6.78 13.75
CA ALA A 108 -16.03 8.10 13.29
C ALA A 108 -16.52 8.06 11.82
N GLN A 109 -15.86 7.28 10.96
CA GLN A 109 -16.29 7.07 9.57
C GLN A 109 -17.66 6.38 9.48
N LYS A 110 -17.87 5.27 10.20
CA LYS A 110 -19.18 4.59 10.22
C LYS A 110 -20.31 5.53 10.64
N ALA A 111 -20.05 6.41 11.61
CA ALA A 111 -21.00 7.44 12.01
C ALA A 111 -21.27 8.45 10.89
N MET A 112 -20.23 8.90 10.16
CA MET A 112 -20.37 9.84 9.04
C MET A 112 -21.09 9.20 7.84
N GLN A 113 -20.77 7.95 7.50
CA GLN A 113 -21.39 7.19 6.40
C GLN A 113 -22.88 6.92 6.66
N GLY A 114 -23.27 6.68 7.92
CA GLY A 114 -24.68 6.56 8.33
C GLY A 114 -25.49 7.86 8.21
N VAL A 115 -24.84 9.02 8.17
CA VAL A 115 -25.46 10.34 7.92
C VAL A 115 -25.68 10.57 6.42
N TYR A 116 -24.78 10.07 5.56
CA TYR A 116 -24.94 10.13 4.10
C TYR A 116 -26.03 9.19 3.59
N THR A 117 -26.17 7.98 4.13
CA THR A 117 -27.25 7.04 3.74
C THR A 117 -28.64 7.50 4.15
N SER A 118 -28.77 8.38 5.15
CA SER A 118 -30.04 9.01 5.54
C SER A 118 -30.32 10.33 4.81
N SER A 119 -29.37 10.83 4.01
CA SER A 119 -29.52 12.04 3.18
C SER A 119 -29.63 11.73 1.67
N ALA A 120 -29.40 10.48 1.26
CA ALA A 120 -29.35 10.04 -0.13
C ALA A 120 -30.50 9.09 -0.49
N ASP A 121 -31.74 9.56 -0.34
CA ASP A 121 -32.78 9.13 -1.28
C ASP A 121 -32.48 9.83 -2.62
N ASN A 122 -31.98 9.07 -3.61
CA ASN A 122 -31.70 9.41 -5.02
C ASN A 122 -30.22 9.59 -5.41
N ALA A 123 -29.58 8.49 -5.86
CA ALA A 123 -29.28 8.24 -7.27
C ALA A 123 -28.42 6.96 -7.39
N GLY A 124 -29.11 5.82 -7.56
CA GLY A 124 -28.47 4.50 -7.70
C GLY A 124 -28.15 3.86 -6.35
N ALA A 125 -29.01 2.94 -5.90
CA ALA A 125 -28.52 1.87 -5.02
C ALA A 125 -27.29 1.28 -5.72
N SER A 126 -26.16 1.16 -5.00
CA SER A 126 -24.96 0.55 -5.59
C SER A 126 -25.38 -0.79 -6.18
N GLU A 127 -25.21 -0.98 -7.49
CA GLU A 127 -25.63 -2.20 -8.19
C GLU A 127 -25.06 -3.46 -7.51
N TYR A 128 -23.94 -3.26 -6.80
CA TYR A 128 -23.34 -4.20 -5.88
C TYR A 128 -23.52 -3.71 -4.43
N ASP A 129 -24.27 -4.47 -3.61
CA ASP A 129 -24.32 -4.27 -2.16
C ASP A 129 -23.05 -4.87 -1.55
N LEU A 130 -22.03 -4.01 -1.38
CA LEU A 130 -20.75 -4.43 -0.82
C LEU A 130 -20.92 -4.69 0.69
N PRO A 131 -20.55 -5.89 1.19
CA PRO A 131 -20.63 -6.15 2.62
C PRO A 131 -19.73 -5.17 3.38
N ALA A 132 -20.22 -4.75 4.55
CA ALA A 132 -19.46 -3.88 5.44
C ALA A 132 -18.15 -4.56 5.86
N VAL A 133 -17.07 -3.79 5.91
CA VAL A 133 -15.78 -4.27 6.37
C VAL A 133 -15.82 -4.45 7.89
N ASP A 134 -15.47 -5.65 8.36
CA ASP A 134 -15.35 -5.92 9.79
C ASP A 134 -13.95 -5.52 10.30
N TRP A 135 -13.91 -4.40 11.00
CA TRP A 135 -12.70 -3.87 11.62
C TRP A 135 -12.50 -4.39 13.05
N SER A 136 -13.49 -5.07 13.63
CA SER A 136 -13.47 -5.52 15.03
C SER A 136 -12.63 -6.79 15.26
N VAL A 137 -12.30 -7.51 14.19
CA VAL A 137 -11.48 -8.74 14.22
C VAL A 137 -10.03 -8.51 14.66
N GLY A 138 -9.59 -7.25 14.69
CA GLY A 138 -8.22 -6.87 15.00
C GLY A 138 -7.27 -7.01 13.81
N ARG A 139 -6.15 -6.27 13.86
CA ARG A 139 -5.22 -6.10 12.74
C ARG A 139 -4.74 -7.41 12.13
N ALA A 140 -4.25 -8.34 12.94
CA ALA A 140 -3.68 -9.58 12.44
C ALA A 140 -4.70 -10.44 11.68
N ALA A 141 -5.93 -10.55 12.19
CA ALA A 141 -7.00 -11.30 11.52
C ALA A 141 -7.47 -10.57 10.26
N PHE A 142 -7.60 -9.23 10.33
CA PHE A 142 -7.94 -8.39 9.20
C PHE A 142 -6.95 -8.54 8.05
N VAL A 143 -5.64 -8.40 8.32
CA VAL A 143 -4.58 -8.49 7.32
C VAL A 143 -4.51 -9.89 6.71
N LYS A 144 -4.73 -10.93 7.52
CA LYS A 144 -4.82 -12.30 7.01
C LYS A 144 -5.99 -12.48 6.05
N GLU A 145 -7.20 -12.14 6.48
CA GLU A 145 -8.41 -12.34 5.68
C GLU A 145 -8.38 -11.53 4.38
N TRP A 146 -8.15 -10.23 4.49
CA TRP A 146 -8.13 -9.34 3.32
C TRP A 146 -6.91 -9.59 2.45
N GLY A 147 -5.77 -9.94 3.05
CA GLY A 147 -4.58 -10.32 2.30
C GLY A 147 -4.84 -11.50 1.37
N GLU A 148 -5.48 -12.56 1.89
CA GLU A 148 -5.84 -13.75 1.10
C GLU A 148 -6.84 -13.43 -0.03
N ARG A 149 -7.86 -12.62 0.26
CA ARG A 149 -8.86 -12.19 -0.75
C ARG A 149 -8.25 -11.35 -1.86
N ILE A 150 -7.42 -10.37 -1.49
CA ILE A 150 -6.76 -9.49 -2.44
C ILE A 150 -5.73 -10.26 -3.25
N ASP A 151 -4.96 -11.18 -2.65
CA ASP A 151 -4.04 -12.02 -3.42
C ASP A 151 -4.75 -12.89 -4.45
N ALA A 152 -5.89 -13.48 -4.09
CA ALA A 152 -6.71 -14.24 -5.02
C ALA A 152 -7.18 -13.37 -6.21
N TYR A 153 -7.58 -12.12 -5.92
CA TYR A 153 -7.94 -11.14 -6.94
C TYR A 153 -6.76 -10.71 -7.83
N LEU A 154 -5.57 -10.57 -7.26
CA LEU A 154 -4.36 -10.10 -7.94
C LEU A 154 -3.56 -11.23 -8.63
N ALA A 155 -4.00 -12.49 -8.54
CA ALA A 155 -3.30 -13.62 -9.12
C ALA A 155 -3.00 -13.41 -10.63
N LYS A 156 -1.78 -13.76 -11.06
CA LYS A 156 -1.29 -13.62 -12.45
C LYS A 156 -1.19 -12.17 -12.94
N SER A 157 -1.03 -11.22 -12.02
CA SER A 157 -0.79 -9.81 -12.34
C SER A 157 0.60 -9.35 -11.88
N HIS A 158 0.97 -8.11 -12.17
CA HIS A 158 2.23 -7.53 -11.67
C HIS A 158 2.18 -7.22 -10.16
N LEU A 159 0.99 -7.28 -9.57
CA LEU A 159 0.73 -7.08 -8.15
C LEU A 159 0.43 -8.40 -7.42
N GLU A 160 0.69 -9.56 -8.03
CA GLU A 160 0.52 -10.86 -7.37
C GLU A 160 1.41 -10.96 -6.10
N GLY A 161 0.82 -11.44 -5.00
CA GLY A 161 1.50 -11.61 -3.71
C GLY A 161 1.54 -10.35 -2.82
N TYR A 162 0.98 -9.23 -3.28
CA TYR A 162 0.94 -7.97 -2.52
C TYR A 162 -0.36 -7.77 -1.71
N GLY A 163 -1.26 -8.74 -1.68
CA GLY A 163 -2.50 -8.71 -0.90
C GLY A 163 -2.29 -8.34 0.56
N PRO A 164 -1.35 -8.98 1.29
CA PRO A 164 -1.05 -8.61 2.67
C PRO A 164 -0.57 -7.15 2.81
N VAL A 165 0.17 -6.62 1.84
CA VAL A 165 0.63 -5.23 1.84
C VAL A 165 -0.53 -4.26 1.66
N PHE A 166 -1.47 -4.56 0.74
CA PHE A 166 -2.69 -3.77 0.59
C PHE A 166 -3.55 -3.80 1.85
N ALA A 167 -3.76 -4.97 2.45
CA ALA A 167 -4.57 -5.12 3.65
C ALA A 167 -3.94 -4.39 4.85
N GLU A 168 -2.61 -4.45 4.99
CA GLU A 168 -1.87 -3.73 6.01
C GLU A 168 -1.99 -2.20 5.83
N ALA A 169 -1.78 -1.72 4.61
CA ALA A 169 -1.92 -0.30 4.30
C ALA A 169 -3.36 0.19 4.51
N ALA A 170 -4.36 -0.63 4.16
CA ALA A 170 -5.77 -0.36 4.39
C ALA A 170 -6.07 -0.24 5.89
N TRP A 171 -5.52 -1.13 6.72
CA TRP A 171 -5.65 -1.05 8.17
C TRP A 171 -5.07 0.22 8.75
N ILE A 172 -3.80 0.52 8.45
CA ILE A 172 -3.11 1.70 8.99
C ILE A 172 -3.86 2.99 8.65
N ASN A 173 -4.52 3.05 7.49
CA ASN A 173 -5.19 4.26 7.02
C ASN A 173 -6.72 4.26 7.25
N GLY A 174 -7.31 3.16 7.72
CA GLY A 174 -8.75 3.00 7.85
C GLY A 174 -9.47 3.16 6.50
N VAL A 175 -8.89 2.63 5.43
CA VAL A 175 -9.43 2.67 4.06
C VAL A 175 -10.02 1.30 3.71
N ASP A 176 -11.10 1.27 2.95
CA ASP A 176 -11.69 0.04 2.44
C ASP A 176 -10.62 -0.79 1.68
N PRO A 177 -10.32 -2.02 2.15
CA PRO A 177 -9.22 -2.82 1.61
C PRO A 177 -9.42 -3.20 0.14
N ARG A 178 -10.65 -3.12 -0.38
CA ARG A 178 -10.98 -3.43 -1.79
C ARG A 178 -10.62 -2.28 -2.73
N TRP A 179 -10.62 -1.04 -2.24
CA TRP A 179 -10.65 0.15 -3.11
C TRP A 179 -9.36 0.34 -3.88
N SER A 180 -8.21 0.33 -3.20
CA SER A 180 -6.91 0.53 -3.85
C SER A 180 -6.54 -0.59 -4.84
N PRO A 181 -6.75 -1.90 -4.53
CA PRO A 181 -6.61 -2.97 -5.51
C PRO A 181 -7.54 -2.81 -6.72
N ALA A 182 -8.81 -2.45 -6.50
CA ALA A 182 -9.78 -2.24 -7.57
C ALA A 182 -9.35 -1.11 -8.54
N ILE A 183 -8.90 0.03 -8.00
CA ILE A 183 -8.38 1.14 -8.83
C ILE A 183 -7.20 0.66 -9.68
N SER A 184 -6.29 -0.16 -9.13
CA SER A 184 -5.13 -0.67 -9.88
C SER A 184 -5.55 -1.44 -11.14
N ASN A 185 -6.70 -2.13 -11.10
CA ASN A 185 -7.27 -2.78 -12.27
C ASN A 185 -7.91 -1.77 -13.23
N THR A 186 -8.73 -0.85 -12.71
CA THR A 186 -9.39 0.18 -13.51
C THR A 186 -8.38 1.03 -14.30
N GLU A 187 -7.24 1.36 -13.70
CA GLU A 187 -6.25 2.28 -14.27
C GLU A 187 -5.18 1.60 -15.12
N SER A 188 -4.75 0.39 -14.75
CA SER A 188 -3.58 -0.24 -15.39
C SER A 188 -3.71 -1.75 -15.58
N GLY A 189 -4.88 -2.34 -15.36
CA GLY A 189 -5.05 -3.79 -15.39
C GLY A 189 -4.11 -4.49 -14.41
N LYS A 190 -4.11 -4.04 -13.15
CA LYS A 190 -3.32 -4.61 -12.03
C LYS A 190 -1.81 -4.50 -12.30
N GLY A 191 -1.39 -3.33 -12.77
CA GLY A 191 0.01 -3.00 -13.06
C GLY A 191 0.53 -3.44 -14.43
N SER A 192 -0.32 -3.98 -15.32
CA SER A 192 0.10 -4.40 -16.67
C SER A 192 0.42 -3.24 -17.63
N ALA A 193 -0.26 -2.10 -17.46
CA ALA A 193 -0.09 -0.89 -18.27
C ALA A 193 0.22 0.33 -17.40
N CYS A 194 1.35 0.29 -16.69
CA CYS A 194 1.76 1.39 -15.81
C CYS A 194 2.25 2.61 -16.60
N ILE A 195 1.90 3.81 -16.12
CA ILE A 195 2.38 5.06 -16.71
C ILE A 195 3.86 5.34 -16.40
N ARG A 196 4.31 4.95 -15.21
CA ARG A 196 5.71 5.00 -14.75
C ARG A 196 6.00 3.79 -13.85
N ALA A 197 7.26 3.63 -13.45
CA ALA A 197 7.69 2.53 -12.58
C ALA A 197 6.82 2.45 -11.31
N HIS A 198 6.21 1.28 -11.11
CA HIS A 198 5.33 0.95 -9.99
C HIS A 198 4.11 1.87 -9.82
N ASN A 199 3.65 2.55 -10.88
CA ASN A 199 2.45 3.39 -10.84
C ASN A 199 1.26 2.69 -11.53
N ALA A 200 0.57 1.85 -10.77
CA ALA A 200 -0.61 1.11 -11.23
C ALA A 200 -1.93 1.91 -11.17
N TRP A 201 -1.90 3.14 -10.63
CA TRP A 201 -3.11 3.92 -10.32
C TRP A 201 -3.22 5.23 -11.11
N GLY A 202 -2.30 5.48 -12.04
CA GLY A 202 -2.24 6.73 -12.78
C GLY A 202 -1.91 7.95 -11.92
N TRP A 203 -1.39 7.75 -10.71
CA TRP A 203 -1.27 8.82 -9.71
C TRP A 203 -0.30 9.91 -10.16
N GLY A 204 -0.70 11.17 -10.00
CA GLY A 204 0.09 12.34 -10.40
C GLY A 204 0.16 12.56 -11.91
N ALA A 205 -0.47 11.71 -12.73
CA ALA A 205 -0.54 11.97 -14.16
C ALA A 205 -1.23 13.33 -14.40
N ALA A 206 -0.71 14.14 -15.32
CA ALA A 206 -1.24 15.46 -15.64
C ALA A 206 -1.63 15.56 -17.12
N ASP A 207 -2.80 16.12 -17.43
CA ASP A 207 -3.45 16.08 -18.75
C ASP A 207 -2.54 16.09 -19.99
N SER A 208 -2.12 17.26 -20.45
CA SER A 208 -1.39 17.54 -21.69
C SER A 208 -0.02 16.86 -21.77
N ASN A 209 0.51 16.39 -20.63
CA ASN A 209 1.70 15.55 -20.56
C ASN A 209 1.60 14.59 -19.36
N PRO A 210 0.93 13.43 -19.54
CA PRO A 210 0.56 12.57 -18.42
C PRO A 210 1.77 11.96 -17.72
N ALA A 211 2.91 11.84 -18.41
CA ALA A 211 4.13 11.30 -17.83
C ALA A 211 4.95 12.32 -17.02
N ALA A 212 4.75 13.63 -17.22
CA ALA A 212 5.62 14.66 -16.65
C ALA A 212 5.57 14.73 -15.12
N LEU A 213 4.38 14.58 -14.54
CA LEU A 213 4.13 14.66 -13.10
C LEU A 213 3.70 13.33 -12.49
N ALA A 214 3.54 12.29 -13.32
CA ALA A 214 3.20 10.97 -12.82
C ALA A 214 4.20 10.53 -11.76
N ALA A 215 3.67 10.05 -10.65
CA ALA A 215 4.47 9.50 -9.58
C ALA A 215 5.21 8.24 -10.07
N GLU A 216 6.37 7.99 -9.48
CA GLU A 216 7.12 6.76 -9.63
C GLU A 216 7.65 6.34 -8.28
N TRP A 217 7.76 5.03 -8.06
CA TRP A 217 8.19 4.48 -6.78
C TRP A 217 9.29 3.44 -6.99
N PRO A 218 10.15 3.25 -5.96
CA PRO A 218 11.23 2.26 -6.03
C PRO A 218 10.72 0.81 -5.96
N SER A 219 9.51 0.58 -5.44
CA SER A 219 8.89 -0.75 -5.36
C SER A 219 7.37 -0.67 -5.31
N TRP A 220 6.71 -1.82 -5.51
CA TRP A 220 5.27 -1.95 -5.34
C TRP A 220 4.83 -1.68 -3.89
N GLU A 221 5.58 -2.13 -2.88
CA GLU A 221 5.23 -1.84 -1.48
C GLU A 221 5.22 -0.35 -1.19
N ALA A 222 6.24 0.39 -1.67
CA ALA A 222 6.30 1.83 -1.51
C ALA A 222 5.11 2.53 -2.19
N ALA A 223 4.75 2.07 -3.40
CA ALA A 223 3.65 2.61 -4.16
C ALA A 223 2.28 2.32 -3.52
N ILE A 224 2.06 1.10 -3.04
CA ILE A 224 0.83 0.68 -2.35
C ILE A 224 0.61 1.52 -1.10
N ASN A 225 1.64 1.63 -0.24
CA ASN A 225 1.54 2.39 1.00
C ASN A 225 1.27 3.88 0.72
N ALA A 226 1.95 4.47 -0.27
CA ALA A 226 1.72 5.86 -0.67
C ALA A 226 0.31 6.08 -1.23
N HIS A 227 -0.16 5.17 -2.09
CA HIS A 227 -1.48 5.28 -2.72
C HIS A 227 -2.61 5.20 -1.68
N VAL A 228 -2.58 4.20 -0.79
CA VAL A 228 -3.63 4.04 0.23
C VAL A 228 -3.64 5.20 1.22
N ALA A 229 -2.47 5.71 1.62
CA ALA A 229 -2.39 6.92 2.44
C ALA A 229 -2.95 8.15 1.72
N GLY A 230 -2.67 8.29 0.42
CA GLY A 230 -3.20 9.35 -0.42
C GLY A 230 -4.73 9.31 -0.56
N LEU A 231 -5.32 8.12 -0.68
CA LEU A 231 -6.78 7.94 -0.66
C LEU A 231 -7.38 8.52 0.62
N ALA A 232 -6.87 8.10 1.79
CA ALA A 232 -7.34 8.57 3.09
C ALA A 232 -7.22 10.09 3.26
N ALA A 233 -6.17 10.70 2.70
CA ALA A 233 -5.89 12.12 2.85
C ALA A 233 -6.76 13.02 1.96
N ILE A 234 -7.07 12.57 0.74
CA ILE A 234 -7.65 13.44 -0.31
C ILE A 234 -9.08 13.03 -0.67
N TYR A 235 -9.34 11.71 -0.75
CA TYR A 235 -10.57 11.17 -1.34
C TYR A 235 -11.53 10.58 -0.31
N GLY A 236 -11.03 10.28 0.89
CA GLY A 236 -11.78 9.65 1.96
C GLY A 236 -11.42 8.18 2.12
N TYR A 237 -12.38 7.36 2.55
CA TYR A 237 -12.08 6.04 3.12
C TYR A 237 -12.71 4.87 2.37
N SER A 238 -13.60 5.13 1.43
CA SER A 238 -14.14 4.14 0.51
C SER A 238 -14.62 4.85 -0.75
N LEU A 239 -14.94 4.08 -1.78
CA LEU A 239 -15.42 4.59 -3.05
C LEU A 239 -16.75 5.34 -2.86
N THR A 240 -16.77 6.61 -3.27
CA THR A 240 -17.99 7.41 -3.41
C THR A 240 -18.07 7.97 -4.83
N TYR A 241 -19.27 8.35 -5.26
CA TYR A 241 -19.43 8.99 -6.56
C TYR A 241 -18.61 10.31 -6.63
N GLU A 242 -18.57 11.07 -5.54
CA GLU A 242 -17.76 12.29 -5.42
C GLU A 242 -16.26 12.01 -5.53
N ALA A 243 -15.74 11.00 -4.81
CA ALA A 243 -14.34 10.61 -4.91
C ALA A 243 -13.96 10.20 -6.34
N ALA A 244 -14.85 9.51 -7.05
CA ALA A 244 -14.65 9.18 -8.46
C ALA A 244 -14.60 10.44 -9.36
N GLY A 245 -15.37 11.49 -9.02
CA GLY A 245 -15.34 12.77 -9.73
C GLY A 245 -14.03 13.51 -9.53
N THR A 246 -13.43 13.41 -8.36
CA THR A 246 -12.09 13.95 -8.09
C THR A 246 -11.00 13.11 -8.78
N TYR A 247 -11.14 11.78 -8.78
CA TYR A 247 -10.13 10.85 -9.28
C TYR A 247 -10.07 10.82 -10.82
N CYS A 248 -11.23 10.69 -11.47
CA CYS A 248 -11.35 10.73 -12.93
C CYS A 248 -12.47 11.68 -13.39
N PRO A 249 -12.28 13.01 -13.28
CA PRO A 249 -13.26 14.01 -13.71
C PRO A 249 -13.83 13.82 -15.13
N PRO A 250 -13.04 13.49 -16.18
CA PRO A 250 -13.59 13.39 -17.53
C PRO A 250 -14.47 12.15 -17.76
N ASN A 251 -14.37 11.12 -16.91
CA ASN A 251 -15.10 9.84 -17.09
C ASN A 251 -15.65 9.28 -15.76
N GLN A 252 -16.04 10.16 -14.84
CA GLN A 252 -16.44 9.84 -13.46
C GLN A 252 -17.41 8.65 -13.37
N ASP A 253 -18.48 8.67 -14.15
CA ASP A 253 -19.54 7.66 -14.10
C ASP A 253 -19.03 6.26 -14.48
N ARG A 254 -18.38 6.17 -15.65
CA ARG A 254 -17.76 4.93 -16.13
C ARG A 254 -16.71 4.42 -15.14
N TRP A 255 -15.88 5.31 -14.61
CA TRP A 255 -14.83 4.96 -13.67
C TRP A 255 -15.42 4.42 -12.36
N TYR A 256 -16.41 5.12 -11.80
CA TYR A 256 -17.10 4.71 -10.57
C TYR A 256 -17.67 3.30 -10.69
N HIS A 257 -18.45 3.03 -11.75
CA HIS A 257 -19.05 1.72 -11.96
C HIS A 257 -18.01 0.62 -12.21
N ALA A 258 -16.95 0.91 -12.96
CA ALA A 258 -15.87 -0.05 -13.19
C ALA A 258 -15.14 -0.39 -11.89
N THR A 259 -14.75 0.60 -11.09
CA THR A 259 -14.06 0.37 -9.81
C THR A 259 -14.97 -0.32 -8.80
N LEU A 260 -16.27 0.03 -8.75
CA LEU A 260 -17.24 -0.63 -7.88
C LEU A 260 -17.40 -2.13 -8.23
N ALA A 261 -17.48 -2.45 -9.52
CA ALA A 261 -17.56 -3.83 -9.98
C ALA A 261 -16.29 -4.64 -9.60
N GLU A 262 -15.12 -4.04 -9.71
CA GLU A 262 -13.86 -4.66 -9.27
C GLU A 262 -13.84 -4.85 -7.74
N MET A 263 -14.31 -3.87 -6.96
CA MET A 263 -14.45 -4.02 -5.50
C MET A 263 -15.38 -5.18 -5.11
N ALA A 264 -16.44 -5.42 -5.89
CA ALA A 264 -17.37 -6.52 -5.66
C ALA A 264 -16.79 -7.90 -5.98
N SER A 265 -15.69 -7.95 -6.75
CA SER A 265 -15.02 -9.20 -7.13
C SER A 265 -13.95 -9.68 -6.13
N ILE A 266 -13.67 -8.88 -5.09
CA ILE A 266 -12.69 -9.14 -4.01
C ILE A 266 -13.41 -9.66 -2.75
#